data_AF-A0A7W0WXT9-F1
#
_entry.id   AF-A0A7W0WXT9-F1
#
_cell.length_a   1.000
_cell.length_b   1.000
_cell.length_c   1.000
_cell.angle_alpha   90.00
_cell.angle_beta   90.00
_cell.angle_gamma   90.00
#
_symmetry.space_group_name_H-M   'P 1'
#
loop_
_entity.id
_entity.type
_entity.pdbx_description
1 polymer ?
#
loop_
_entity_poly.entity_id
_entity_poly.type
_entity_poly.pdbx_seq_one_letter_code
_entity_poly.pdbx_strand_id
1 'polypeptide(L)'
;MATSYLSPGVYVEEVDRGSKPIEAVGTNTVGFLGESSKGPLNESVLITNWSQFVKTFGDFKDCSEHLAHAVYGFFNNGGSRCFVVNVGAPEQAKVEVKASGDKKDEKAAAPVLAGGGRDGLYIGRDGGPGARTGLKCFDEVDEIAILAAPGQISPAVQDALLSHAETRKDRFAVLDSPETITGGVDKLPKPRDSKYGAYYFPWIQVYDPDKGNIFVPPSGHICGVYSRTDSERGVHKAPANEIVRGALGLKYNVSKGEQDLLNPKGINAIRFMNGGIRIWGARTLSSDPSWRYINVRRLFIMVESSIERATQWVVFEPNDHR
;
A
#
# COMPACT_ATOMS: atom_id res chain seq x y z
N MET A 1 35.66 -15.86 32.29
CA MET A 1 36.26 -16.97 33.05
C MET A 1 35.62 -18.26 32.57
N ALA A 2 36.41 -19.31 32.32
CA ALA A 2 35.89 -20.57 31.77
C ALA A 2 35.13 -21.33 32.87
N THR A 3 33.83 -21.50 32.70
CA THR A 3 32.98 -22.33 33.57
C THR A 3 33.21 -23.80 33.23
N SER A 4 33.90 -24.53 34.11
CA SER A 4 34.08 -25.98 33.96
C SER A 4 32.84 -26.71 34.48
N TYR A 5 32.01 -27.22 33.57
CA TYR A 5 30.88 -28.07 33.93
C TYR A 5 31.39 -29.50 34.22
N LEU A 6 31.24 -29.95 35.47
CA LEU A 6 31.85 -31.19 35.99
C LEU A 6 30.89 -32.40 36.02
N SER A 7 29.59 -32.22 35.73
CA SER A 7 28.61 -33.31 35.77
C SER A 7 27.60 -33.20 34.61
N PRO A 8 27.09 -34.32 34.05
CA PRO A 8 25.99 -34.26 33.09
C PRO A 8 24.70 -33.81 33.80
N GLY A 9 24.19 -32.63 33.46
CA GLY A 9 22.99 -32.04 34.05
C GLY A 9 22.51 -30.79 33.30
N VAL A 10 21.32 -30.30 33.63
CA VAL A 10 20.83 -29.01 33.12
C VAL A 10 21.33 -27.91 34.06
N TYR A 11 22.17 -27.02 33.52
CA TYR A 11 22.66 -25.85 34.25
C TYR A 11 21.90 -24.61 33.78
N VAL A 12 21.46 -23.79 34.73
CA VAL A 12 20.84 -22.49 34.46
C VAL A 12 21.91 -21.43 34.70
N GLU A 13 22.16 -20.61 33.68
CA GLU A 13 23.06 -19.47 33.77
C GLU A 13 22.26 -18.22 33.42
N GLU A 14 22.17 -17.29 34.37
CA GLU A 14 21.60 -15.97 34.13
C GLU A 14 22.64 -15.14 33.39
N VAL A 15 22.57 -15.19 32.06
CA VAL A 15 23.35 -14.31 31.20
C VAL A 15 22.55 -13.04 31.01
N ASP A 16 23.07 -11.94 31.54
CA ASP A 16 22.56 -10.60 31.26
C ASP A 16 22.85 -10.29 29.79
N ARG A 17 21.88 -10.64 28.92
CA ARG A 17 21.95 -10.29 27.51
C ARG A 17 21.74 -8.79 27.47
N GLY A 18 22.83 -8.05 27.23
CA GLY A 18 22.80 -6.60 27.07
C GLY A 18 21.73 -6.13 26.08
N SER A 19 21.53 -4.82 25.97
CA SER A 19 20.42 -4.23 25.23
C SER A 19 20.22 -4.86 23.83
N LYS A 20 19.00 -5.33 23.55
CA LYS A 20 18.63 -5.79 22.20
C LYS A 20 18.81 -4.63 21.22
N PRO A 21 19.63 -4.79 20.16
CA PRO A 21 19.76 -3.78 19.13
C PRO A 21 18.40 -3.48 18.49
N ILE A 22 18.16 -2.21 18.15
CA ILE A 22 16.97 -1.82 17.39
C ILE A 22 17.17 -2.25 15.95
N GLU A 23 16.43 -3.27 15.51
CA GLU A 23 16.40 -3.68 14.12
C GLU A 23 15.42 -2.81 13.33
N ALA A 24 15.83 -2.39 12.13
CA ALA A 24 14.97 -1.64 11.24
C ALA A 24 13.84 -2.52 10.70
N VAL A 25 12.61 -2.03 10.77
CA VAL A 25 11.45 -2.71 10.17
C VAL A 25 11.49 -2.64 8.64
N GLY A 26 10.86 -3.61 7.98
CA GLY A 26 10.72 -3.61 6.52
C GLY A 26 9.80 -2.49 6.03
N THR A 27 10.23 -1.74 5.02
CA THR A 27 9.49 -0.58 4.49
C THR A 27 8.95 -0.77 3.07
N ASN A 28 9.13 -1.96 2.51
CA ASN A 28 8.86 -2.31 1.11
C ASN A 28 7.68 -3.28 0.93
N THR A 29 6.97 -3.62 2.00
CA THR A 29 5.75 -4.44 1.93
C THR A 29 4.56 -3.56 1.58
N VAL A 30 3.83 -3.94 0.53
CA VAL A 30 2.70 -3.16 0.00
C VAL A 30 1.40 -3.92 0.17
N GLY A 31 0.34 -3.27 0.63
CA GLY A 31 -1.04 -3.76 0.58
C GLY A 31 -1.75 -3.23 -0.66
N PHE A 32 -2.10 -4.10 -1.60
CA PHE A 32 -2.89 -3.79 -2.78
C PHE A 32 -4.35 -4.19 -2.59
N LEU A 33 -5.24 -3.23 -2.83
CA LEU A 33 -6.68 -3.45 -2.79
C LEU A 33 -7.25 -3.36 -4.21
N GLY A 34 -7.96 -4.40 -4.65
CA GLY A 34 -8.57 -4.40 -5.98
C GLY A 34 -9.62 -5.49 -6.14
N GLU A 35 -10.20 -5.56 -7.34
CA GLU A 35 -11.19 -6.57 -7.66
C GLU A 35 -10.53 -7.67 -8.51
N SER A 36 -10.86 -8.91 -8.22
CA SER A 36 -10.58 -10.05 -9.07
C SER A 36 -11.76 -11.02 -9.09
N SER A 37 -11.95 -11.69 -10.23
CA SER A 37 -12.93 -12.76 -10.40
C SER A 37 -12.50 -14.07 -9.74
N LYS A 38 -11.20 -14.21 -9.41
CA LYS A 38 -10.59 -15.39 -8.78
C LYS A 38 -9.87 -15.02 -7.49
N GLY A 39 -9.70 -16.03 -6.65
CA GLY A 39 -9.01 -15.90 -5.36
C GLY A 39 -9.97 -15.62 -4.19
N PRO A 40 -9.45 -15.68 -2.96
CA PRO A 40 -10.27 -15.50 -1.77
C PRO A 40 -10.75 -14.05 -1.65
N LEU A 41 -12.03 -13.90 -1.33
CA LEU A 41 -12.69 -12.60 -1.16
C LEU A 41 -12.43 -12.07 0.26
N ASN A 42 -12.07 -10.80 0.38
CA ASN A 42 -11.84 -10.11 1.65
C ASN A 42 -10.82 -10.80 2.57
N GLU A 43 -9.85 -11.50 1.98
CA GLU A 43 -8.74 -12.13 2.69
C GLU A 43 -7.43 -11.46 2.26
N SER A 44 -6.57 -11.16 3.23
CA SER A 44 -5.25 -10.60 2.97
C SER A 44 -4.27 -11.71 2.63
N VAL A 45 -3.95 -11.88 1.35
CA VAL A 45 -3.06 -12.96 0.89
C VAL A 45 -1.67 -12.41 0.59
N LEU A 46 -0.64 -13.02 1.20
CA LEU A 46 0.76 -12.72 0.91
C LEU A 46 1.17 -13.27 -0.46
N ILE A 47 1.68 -12.38 -1.31
CA ILE A 47 2.22 -12.68 -2.63
C ILE A 47 3.68 -12.22 -2.69
N THR A 48 4.57 -13.12 -3.07
CA THR A 48 6.02 -12.88 -3.12
C THR A 48 6.59 -12.82 -4.55
N ASN A 49 5.80 -13.23 -5.54
CA ASN A 49 6.20 -13.19 -6.94
C ASN A 49 4.97 -13.21 -7.86
N TRP A 50 5.20 -12.86 -9.12
CA TRP A 50 4.15 -12.80 -10.15
C TRP A 50 3.46 -14.16 -10.38
N SER A 51 4.21 -15.26 -10.43
CA SER A 51 3.62 -16.59 -10.65
C SER A 51 2.66 -17.00 -9.53
N GLN A 52 2.96 -16.62 -8.29
CA GLN A 52 2.09 -16.83 -7.14
C GLN A 52 0.81 -15.98 -7.24
N PHE A 53 0.93 -14.75 -7.73
CA PHE A 53 -0.23 -13.89 -8.00
C PHE A 53 -1.17 -14.55 -9.01
N VAL A 54 -0.64 -14.95 -10.17
CA VAL A 54 -1.43 -15.57 -11.26
C VAL A 54 -2.12 -16.83 -10.79
N LYS A 55 -1.45 -17.66 -9.97
CA LYS A 55 -2.05 -18.88 -9.40
C LYS A 55 -3.23 -18.59 -8.48
N THR A 56 -3.19 -17.49 -7.74
CA THR A 56 -4.16 -17.18 -6.68
C THR A 56 -5.32 -16.33 -7.18
N PHE A 57 -5.00 -15.23 -7.87
CA PHE A 57 -5.97 -14.21 -8.30
C PHE A 57 -6.21 -14.22 -9.81
N GLY A 58 -5.52 -15.08 -10.57
CA GLY A 58 -5.64 -15.17 -12.02
C GLY A 58 -4.73 -14.19 -12.77
N ASP A 59 -4.83 -14.23 -14.10
CA ASP A 59 -4.01 -13.40 -14.99
C ASP A 59 -4.66 -12.03 -15.26
N PHE A 60 -4.11 -11.23 -16.16
CA PHE A 60 -4.62 -9.90 -16.55
C PHE A 60 -6.11 -9.85 -16.88
N LYS A 61 -6.69 -10.95 -17.41
CA LYS A 61 -8.12 -11.07 -17.75
C LYS A 61 -9.04 -11.29 -16.55
N ASP A 62 -8.53 -11.96 -15.53
CA ASP A 62 -9.33 -12.40 -14.40
C ASP A 62 -9.46 -11.31 -13.33
N CYS A 63 -8.55 -10.34 -13.33
CA CYS A 63 -8.55 -9.21 -12.41
C CYS A 63 -9.27 -7.99 -13.01
N SER A 64 -9.55 -6.99 -12.16
CA SER A 64 -9.87 -5.65 -12.66
C SER A 64 -8.77 -5.15 -13.58
N GLU A 65 -9.13 -4.23 -14.47
CA GLU A 65 -8.24 -3.63 -15.47
C GLU A 65 -6.97 -3.00 -14.89
N HIS A 66 -6.88 -2.85 -13.56
CA HIS A 66 -5.78 -2.15 -12.90
C HIS A 66 -5.00 -3.00 -11.90
N LEU A 67 -5.64 -3.96 -11.19
CA LEU A 67 -4.98 -4.68 -10.11
C LEU A 67 -3.81 -5.54 -10.61
N ALA A 68 -4.03 -6.36 -11.64
CA ALA A 68 -3.00 -7.22 -12.20
C ALA A 68 -1.80 -6.42 -12.73
N HIS A 69 -2.05 -5.34 -13.48
CA HIS A 69 -0.98 -4.47 -13.98
C HIS A 69 -0.24 -3.73 -12.88
N ALA A 70 -0.93 -3.34 -11.81
CA ALA A 70 -0.30 -2.71 -10.65
C ALA A 70 0.64 -3.66 -9.93
N VAL A 71 0.22 -4.91 -9.70
CA VAL A 71 1.04 -5.94 -9.06
C VAL A 71 2.21 -6.37 -9.96
N TYR A 72 1.96 -6.53 -11.26
CA TYR A 72 3.03 -6.80 -12.22
C TYR A 72 4.07 -5.67 -12.27
N GLY A 73 3.59 -4.42 -12.35
CA GLY A 73 4.42 -3.23 -12.33
C GLY A 73 5.21 -3.07 -11.03
N PHE A 74 4.62 -3.45 -9.90
CA PHE A 74 5.29 -3.50 -8.59
C PHE A 74 6.50 -4.43 -8.61
N PHE A 75 6.32 -5.69 -9.00
CA PHE A 75 7.41 -6.67 -9.07
C PHE A 75 8.48 -6.27 -10.08
N ASN A 76 8.08 -5.79 -11.27
CA ASN A 76 9.02 -5.35 -12.29
C ASN A 76 9.86 -4.14 -11.86
N ASN A 77 9.32 -3.30 -10.97
CA ASN A 77 10.02 -2.13 -10.45
C ASN A 77 10.89 -2.42 -9.21
N GLY A 78 10.98 -3.67 -8.73
CA GLY A 78 11.81 -4.05 -7.58
C GLY A 78 11.03 -4.26 -6.28
N GLY A 79 9.71 -4.44 -6.37
CA GLY A 79 8.90 -4.96 -5.27
C GLY A 79 9.28 -6.39 -4.92
N SER A 80 9.28 -6.71 -3.62
CA SER A 80 9.67 -8.04 -3.11
C SER A 80 8.48 -8.86 -2.61
N ARG A 81 7.59 -8.24 -1.82
CA ARG A 81 6.39 -8.87 -1.27
C ARG A 81 5.25 -7.87 -1.18
N CYS A 82 4.05 -8.33 -1.47
CA CYS A 82 2.84 -7.56 -1.29
C CYS A 82 1.72 -8.43 -0.71
N PHE A 83 0.81 -7.81 0.01
CA PHE A 83 -0.47 -8.39 0.39
C PHE A 83 -1.51 -7.92 -0.59
N VAL A 84 -2.34 -8.83 -1.09
CA VAL A 84 -3.42 -8.49 -2.01
C VAL A 84 -4.74 -8.88 -1.36
N VAL A 85 -5.67 -7.94 -1.32
CA VAL A 85 -7.05 -8.16 -0.89
C VAL A 85 -7.97 -7.98 -2.10
N ASN A 86 -8.73 -9.04 -2.40
CA ASN A 86 -9.77 -9.00 -3.41
C ASN A 86 -11.10 -8.56 -2.78
N VAL A 87 -11.63 -7.42 -3.22
CA VAL A 87 -12.93 -6.90 -2.72
C VAL A 87 -14.14 -7.44 -3.48
N GLY A 88 -13.91 -8.29 -4.48
CA GLY A 88 -14.92 -8.94 -5.31
C GLY A 88 -15.36 -8.12 -6.50
N ALA A 89 -15.55 -8.77 -7.66
CA ALA A 89 -16.23 -8.15 -8.79
C ALA A 89 -17.67 -7.75 -8.40
N PRO A 90 -18.26 -6.71 -9.01
CA PRO A 90 -19.62 -6.25 -8.70
C PRO A 90 -20.70 -7.35 -8.83
N GLU A 91 -20.42 -8.45 -9.54
CA GLU A 91 -21.32 -9.59 -9.70
C GLU A 91 -21.17 -10.68 -8.62
N GLN A 92 -20.02 -10.74 -7.94
CA GLN A 92 -19.65 -11.80 -6.98
C GLN A 92 -19.85 -11.41 -5.51
N ALA A 93 -20.27 -10.17 -5.22
CA ALA A 93 -20.63 -9.70 -3.88
C ALA A 93 -21.88 -10.38 -3.26
N LYS A 94 -22.34 -11.50 -3.85
CA LYS A 94 -23.49 -12.30 -3.40
C LYS A 94 -23.13 -13.52 -2.55
N VAL A 95 -21.86 -13.81 -2.24
CA VAL A 95 -21.49 -15.07 -1.56
C VAL A 95 -21.01 -14.88 -0.11
N GLU A 96 -21.93 -15.20 0.79
CA GLU A 96 -21.82 -15.94 2.06
C GLU A 96 -20.79 -15.53 3.11
N VAL A 97 -21.25 -14.74 4.10
CA VAL A 97 -20.76 -14.84 5.47
C VAL A 97 -21.31 -16.13 6.06
N LYS A 98 -20.45 -17.13 6.31
CA LYS A 98 -20.82 -18.35 7.04
C LYS A 98 -21.11 -18.01 8.51
N ALA A 99 -22.38 -17.80 8.83
CA ALA A 99 -22.85 -17.79 10.21
C ALA A 99 -22.94 -19.23 10.73
N SER A 100 -22.11 -19.57 11.71
CA SER A 100 -22.25 -20.77 12.52
C SER A 100 -23.29 -20.54 13.61
N GLY A 101 -24.40 -21.29 13.59
CA GLY A 101 -25.15 -21.65 14.82
C GLY A 101 -26.59 -21.14 14.98
N ASP A 102 -27.54 -21.99 14.55
CA ASP A 102 -28.90 -22.31 15.05
C ASP A 102 -30.04 -21.27 15.23
N LYS A 103 -31.06 -21.51 14.38
CA LYS A 103 -32.54 -21.47 14.53
C LYS A 103 -33.32 -20.15 14.47
N LYS A 104 -33.94 -20.01 13.29
CA LYS A 104 -35.36 -19.70 12.98
C LYS A 104 -35.95 -18.43 13.58
N ASP A 105 -35.95 -17.37 12.77
CA ASP A 105 -37.21 -16.75 12.34
C ASP A 105 -37.01 -16.00 11.01
N GLU A 106 -37.98 -16.21 10.11
CA GLU A 106 -38.03 -15.65 8.76
C GLU A 106 -38.17 -14.12 8.79
N LYS A 107 -37.08 -13.44 8.48
CA LYS A 107 -37.04 -12.31 7.53
C LYS A 107 -35.63 -12.26 6.97
N ALA A 108 -35.50 -12.64 5.69
CA ALA A 108 -34.25 -12.57 4.95
C ALA A 108 -33.69 -11.14 5.03
N ALA A 109 -32.72 -10.92 5.91
CA ALA A 109 -31.92 -9.72 5.90
C ALA A 109 -31.02 -9.82 4.66
N ALA A 110 -31.44 -9.15 3.58
CA ALA A 110 -30.59 -8.85 2.45
C ALA A 110 -29.24 -8.33 2.97
N PRO A 111 -28.10 -8.68 2.35
CA PRO A 111 -26.84 -8.05 2.70
C PRO A 111 -27.03 -6.58 2.40
N VAL A 112 -27.22 -5.79 3.46
CA VAL A 112 -27.39 -4.36 3.37
C VAL A 112 -26.07 -3.87 2.82
N LEU A 113 -26.03 -3.51 1.52
CA LEU A 113 -25.07 -2.56 0.97
C LEU A 113 -25.01 -1.43 2.00
N ALA A 114 -23.90 -1.28 2.72
CA ALA A 114 -23.75 -0.09 3.56
C ALA A 114 -23.74 1.02 2.53
N GLY A 115 -24.73 1.90 2.59
CA GLY A 115 -25.00 2.88 1.54
C GLY A 115 -23.70 3.47 1.01
N GLY A 116 -23.39 3.22 -0.27
CA GLY A 116 -22.10 3.62 -0.83
C GLY A 116 -21.70 3.01 -2.18
N GLY A 117 -22.43 2.04 -2.73
CA GLY A 117 -22.11 1.48 -4.06
C GLY A 117 -20.73 0.78 -4.09
N ARG A 118 -20.03 0.86 -5.23
CA ARG A 118 -18.72 0.21 -5.47
C ARG A 118 -17.65 0.65 -4.47
N ASP A 119 -17.70 1.91 -4.03
CA ASP A 119 -16.75 2.47 -3.05
C ASP A 119 -16.83 1.76 -1.70
N GLY A 120 -18.04 1.31 -1.31
CA GLY A 120 -18.25 0.57 -0.05
C GLY A 120 -17.49 -0.77 0.01
N LEU A 121 -17.21 -1.40 -1.14
CA LEU A 121 -16.41 -2.63 -1.21
C LEU A 121 -14.93 -2.36 -0.87
N TYR A 122 -14.40 -1.22 -1.33
CA TYR A 122 -13.02 -0.84 -1.04
C TYR A 122 -12.85 -0.34 0.39
N ILE A 123 -13.75 0.53 0.86
CA ILE A 123 -13.69 1.03 2.25
C ILE A 123 -13.87 -0.13 3.24
N GLY A 124 -14.81 -1.02 2.94
CA GLY A 124 -15.10 -2.19 3.74
C GLY A 124 -15.68 -1.88 5.11
N ARG A 125 -15.75 -2.90 5.96
CA ARG A 125 -16.24 -2.85 7.34
C ARG A 125 -15.36 -3.67 8.26
N ASP A 126 -15.26 -3.21 9.49
CA ASP A 126 -14.67 -3.97 10.58
C ASP A 126 -15.77 -4.80 11.26
N GLY A 127 -15.82 -6.09 10.90
CA GLY A 127 -16.70 -7.08 11.53
C GLY A 127 -16.05 -7.82 12.70
N GLY A 128 -14.84 -7.43 13.11
CA GLY A 128 -13.99 -8.19 14.01
C GLY A 128 -13.11 -9.23 13.32
N PRO A 129 -12.30 -9.98 14.08
CA PRO A 129 -11.31 -10.91 13.54
C PRO A 129 -11.92 -11.94 12.57
N GLY A 130 -11.37 -12.05 11.36
CA GLY A 130 -11.86 -12.97 10.33
C GLY A 130 -13.16 -12.57 9.63
N ALA A 131 -13.78 -11.43 10.00
CA ALA A 131 -14.97 -10.89 9.36
C ALA A 131 -14.75 -9.45 8.83
N ARG A 132 -13.49 -9.03 8.71
CA ARG A 132 -13.11 -7.75 8.11
C ARG A 132 -13.26 -7.81 6.60
N THR A 133 -13.59 -6.68 6.00
CA THR A 133 -13.76 -6.56 4.55
C THR A 133 -13.02 -5.34 4.00
N GLY A 134 -12.70 -5.37 2.71
CA GLY A 134 -12.04 -4.27 2.02
C GLY A 134 -10.73 -3.85 2.68
N LEU A 135 -10.57 -2.55 2.86
CA LEU A 135 -9.38 -1.95 3.47
C LEU A 135 -9.11 -2.44 4.91
N LYS A 136 -10.15 -2.86 5.63
CA LYS A 136 -10.03 -3.33 7.02
C LYS A 136 -9.35 -4.70 7.13
N CYS A 137 -9.27 -5.47 6.06
CA CYS A 137 -8.50 -6.72 6.04
C CYS A 137 -7.01 -6.49 6.31
N PHE A 138 -6.48 -5.29 6.02
CA PHE A 138 -5.09 -4.94 6.32
C PHE A 138 -4.83 -4.58 7.78
N ASP A 139 -5.86 -4.49 8.63
CA ASP A 139 -5.68 -4.31 10.07
C ASP A 139 -5.12 -5.57 10.75
N GLU A 140 -5.23 -6.73 10.09
CA GLU A 140 -4.70 -8.01 10.59
C GLU A 140 -3.22 -8.22 10.23
N VAL A 141 -2.65 -7.34 9.40
CA VAL A 141 -1.27 -7.47 8.91
C VAL A 141 -0.46 -6.24 9.28
N ASP A 142 0.41 -6.41 10.27
CA ASP A 142 1.28 -5.33 10.77
C ASP A 142 2.47 -5.03 9.86
N GLU A 143 2.84 -5.95 8.97
CA GLU A 143 4.03 -5.79 8.11
C GLU A 143 3.82 -4.80 6.95
N ILE A 144 2.61 -4.32 6.71
CA ILE A 144 2.28 -3.46 5.57
C ILE A 144 2.80 -2.04 5.81
N ALA A 145 3.75 -1.61 4.99
CA ALA A 145 4.34 -0.27 5.07
C ALA A 145 3.75 0.72 4.05
N ILE A 146 3.15 0.22 2.96
CA ILE A 146 2.58 1.03 1.88
C ILE A 146 1.19 0.51 1.53
N LEU A 147 0.23 1.39 1.29
CA LEU A 147 -1.12 1.05 0.82
C LEU A 147 -1.40 1.64 -0.55
N ALA A 148 -2.04 0.87 -1.44
CA ALA A 148 -2.53 1.34 -2.72
C ALA A 148 -3.84 0.64 -3.11
N ALA A 149 -4.78 1.40 -3.67
CA ALA A 149 -5.95 0.87 -4.36
C ALA A 149 -5.90 1.31 -5.83
N PRO A 150 -5.26 0.52 -6.72
CA PRO A 150 -4.97 0.96 -8.07
C PRO A 150 -6.23 1.36 -8.86
N GLY A 151 -6.22 2.59 -9.37
CA GLY A 151 -7.31 3.11 -10.21
C GLY A 151 -8.53 3.61 -9.43
N GLN A 152 -8.51 3.56 -8.10
CA GLN A 152 -9.57 4.13 -7.28
C GLN A 152 -9.38 5.63 -7.09
N ILE A 153 -10.21 6.39 -7.82
CA ILE A 153 -10.17 7.87 -7.85
C ILE A 153 -11.31 8.51 -7.05
N SER A 154 -12.23 7.71 -6.49
CA SER A 154 -13.30 8.24 -5.65
C SER A 154 -12.72 8.91 -4.41
N PRO A 155 -13.13 10.16 -4.09
CA PRO A 155 -12.70 10.84 -2.87
C PRO A 155 -12.96 10.02 -1.60
N ALA A 156 -14.04 9.21 -1.56
CA ALA A 156 -14.37 8.39 -0.42
C ALA A 156 -13.34 7.27 -0.17
N VAL A 157 -12.91 6.58 -1.24
CA VAL A 157 -11.90 5.52 -1.14
C VAL A 157 -10.52 6.10 -0.83
N GLN A 158 -10.18 7.23 -1.45
CA GLN A 158 -8.91 7.92 -1.18
C GLN A 158 -8.85 8.44 0.26
N ASP A 159 -9.94 9.02 0.77
CA ASP A 159 -10.01 9.44 2.17
C ASP A 159 -9.93 8.25 3.13
N ALA A 160 -10.57 7.12 2.81
CA ALA A 160 -10.47 5.91 3.62
C ALA A 160 -9.03 5.37 3.70
N LEU A 161 -8.29 5.36 2.58
CA LEU A 161 -6.86 4.99 2.54
C LEU A 161 -6.01 5.90 3.42
N LEU A 162 -6.20 7.22 3.31
CA LEU A 162 -5.47 8.21 4.12
C LEU A 162 -5.81 8.07 5.60
N SER A 163 -7.09 7.96 5.93
CA SER A 163 -7.58 7.82 7.30
C SER A 163 -7.08 6.52 7.95
N HIS A 164 -7.02 5.43 7.18
CA HIS A 164 -6.42 4.18 7.65
C HIS A 164 -4.93 4.38 7.94
N ALA A 165 -4.16 4.98 7.02
CA ALA A 165 -2.74 5.24 7.22
C ALA A 165 -2.46 6.17 8.40
N GLU A 166 -3.27 7.20 8.61
CA GLU A 166 -3.20 8.12 9.75
C GLU A 166 -3.52 7.45 11.09
N THR A 167 -4.49 6.52 11.10
CA THR A 167 -4.89 5.80 12.32
C THR A 167 -3.79 4.84 12.76
N ARG A 168 -3.27 4.04 11.81
CA ARG A 168 -2.26 3.02 12.09
C ARG A 168 -0.85 3.59 12.28
N LYS A 169 -0.53 4.72 11.63
CA LYS A 169 0.76 5.45 11.68
C LYS A 169 2.00 4.69 11.19
N ASP A 170 1.89 3.40 10.90
CA ASP A 170 2.95 2.50 10.41
C ASP A 170 3.01 2.41 8.88
N ARG A 171 2.06 3.01 8.17
CA ARG A 171 1.88 2.82 6.71
C ARG A 171 1.65 4.12 5.97
N PHE A 172 1.94 4.09 4.67
CA PHE A 172 1.88 5.25 3.79
C PHE A 172 1.03 4.97 2.54
N ALA A 173 0.06 5.81 2.23
CA ALA A 173 -0.84 5.65 1.09
C ALA A 173 -0.25 6.23 -0.21
N VAL A 174 -0.33 5.48 -1.30
CA VAL A 174 -0.02 5.93 -2.66
C VAL A 174 -1.31 5.97 -3.45
N LEU A 175 -1.67 7.17 -3.90
CA LEU A 175 -2.94 7.49 -4.53
C LEU A 175 -2.74 7.88 -6.00
N ASP A 176 -3.76 7.57 -6.80
CA ASP A 176 -3.79 7.82 -8.23
C ASP A 176 -4.66 9.02 -8.59
N SER A 177 -4.25 9.74 -9.63
CA SER A 177 -5.07 10.75 -10.29
C SER A 177 -6.09 10.15 -11.24
N PRO A 178 -7.13 10.91 -11.65
CA PRO A 178 -7.98 10.52 -12.78
C PRO A 178 -7.19 10.26 -14.06
N GLU A 179 -7.59 9.26 -14.84
CA GLU A 179 -6.95 8.96 -16.13
C GLU A 179 -7.05 10.15 -17.08
N THR A 180 -8.22 10.79 -17.11
CA THR A 180 -8.51 11.93 -17.98
C THR A 180 -8.77 13.18 -17.17
N ILE A 181 -8.20 14.30 -17.61
CA ILE A 181 -8.43 15.62 -17.02
C ILE A 181 -9.42 16.43 -17.84
N THR A 182 -10.36 17.10 -17.18
CA THR A 182 -11.26 18.08 -17.80
C THR A 182 -10.69 19.49 -17.57
N GLY A 183 -9.96 20.01 -18.56
CA GLY A 183 -9.26 21.29 -18.48
C GLY A 183 -7.75 21.12 -18.28
N GLY A 184 -7.11 22.07 -17.60
CA GLY A 184 -5.67 22.04 -17.35
C GLY A 184 -5.30 21.28 -16.06
N VAL A 185 -3.99 21.05 -15.88
CA VAL A 185 -3.43 20.41 -14.67
C VAL A 185 -3.72 21.20 -13.39
N ASP A 186 -4.02 22.48 -13.52
CA ASP A 186 -4.49 23.38 -12.46
C ASP A 186 -5.88 23.03 -11.92
N LYS A 187 -6.64 22.18 -12.62
CA LYS A 187 -7.98 21.72 -12.17
C LYS A 187 -7.98 20.29 -11.64
N LEU A 188 -6.83 19.61 -11.61
CA LEU A 188 -6.74 18.29 -11.01
C LEU A 188 -7.22 18.32 -9.56
N PRO A 189 -8.09 17.37 -9.16
CA PRO A 189 -8.59 17.29 -7.80
C PRO A 189 -7.41 16.98 -6.86
N LYS A 190 -7.32 17.74 -5.77
CA LYS A 190 -6.40 17.43 -4.67
C LYS A 190 -7.15 16.58 -3.65
N PRO A 191 -6.66 15.39 -3.28
CA PRO A 191 -7.18 14.66 -2.12
C PRO A 191 -7.04 15.49 -0.83
N ARG A 192 -7.68 15.01 0.25
CA ARG A 192 -7.56 15.63 1.58
C ARG A 192 -6.09 15.81 1.99
N ASP A 193 -5.81 16.89 2.70
CA ASP A 193 -4.49 17.14 3.28
C ASP A 193 -4.11 16.01 4.25
N SER A 194 -2.96 15.38 4.00
CA SER A 194 -2.43 14.33 4.86
C SER A 194 -0.93 14.19 4.69
N LYS A 195 -0.21 13.99 5.79
CA LYS A 195 1.21 13.64 5.75
C LYS A 195 1.46 12.19 5.35
N TYR A 196 0.47 11.31 5.47
CA TYR A 196 0.61 9.86 5.23
C TYR A 196 0.26 9.45 3.79
N GLY A 197 0.13 10.40 2.87
CA GLY A 197 -0.26 10.13 1.49
C GLY A 197 0.61 10.83 0.45
N ALA A 198 0.76 10.19 -0.71
CA ALA A 198 1.31 10.81 -1.92
C ALA A 198 0.37 10.57 -3.11
N TYR A 199 0.31 11.54 -4.02
CA TYR A 199 -0.58 11.51 -5.17
C TYR A 199 0.20 11.64 -6.46
N TYR A 200 -0.11 10.79 -7.44
CA TYR A 200 0.67 10.65 -8.67
C TYR A 200 -0.15 10.92 -9.94
N PHE A 201 0.45 11.68 -10.85
CA PHE A 201 -0.10 12.01 -12.17
C PHE A 201 1.04 12.05 -13.20
N PRO A 202 0.84 11.67 -14.47
CA PRO A 202 -0.34 11.06 -15.08
C PRO A 202 -0.30 9.53 -15.06
N TRP A 203 -1.29 8.90 -15.71
CA TRP A 203 -1.30 7.47 -15.97
C TRP A 203 -0.18 7.08 -16.95
N ILE A 204 0.32 5.87 -16.77
CA ILE A 204 1.44 5.31 -17.53
C ILE A 204 0.90 4.33 -18.57
N GLN A 205 1.53 4.29 -19.74
CA GLN A 205 1.21 3.33 -20.78
C GLN A 205 2.04 2.07 -20.59
N VAL A 206 1.40 0.91 -20.63
CA VAL A 206 2.04 -0.41 -20.53
C VAL A 206 1.52 -1.32 -21.63
N TYR A 207 2.27 -2.37 -21.94
CA TYR A 207 1.82 -3.41 -22.87
C TYR A 207 1.04 -4.48 -22.11
N ASP A 208 -0.21 -4.67 -22.51
CA ASP A 208 -1.08 -5.78 -22.15
C ASP A 208 -1.00 -6.85 -23.27
N PRO A 209 -0.73 -8.14 -22.94
CA PRO A 209 -0.64 -9.20 -23.93
C PRO A 209 -1.89 -9.39 -24.81
N ASP A 210 -3.06 -9.04 -24.30
CA ASP A 210 -4.36 -9.25 -24.95
C ASP A 210 -4.92 -7.97 -25.60
N LYS A 211 -4.78 -6.83 -24.90
CA LYS A 211 -5.32 -5.53 -25.35
C LYS A 211 -4.29 -4.66 -26.07
N GLY A 212 -3.01 -5.03 -26.05
CA GLY A 212 -1.92 -4.21 -26.56
C GLY A 212 -1.60 -3.05 -25.62
N ASN A 213 -1.27 -1.88 -26.16
CA ASN A 213 -0.87 -0.75 -25.31
C ASN A 213 -2.08 -0.10 -24.62
N ILE A 214 -2.14 -0.21 -23.30
CA ILE A 214 -3.19 0.37 -22.45
C ILE A 214 -2.60 1.38 -21.46
N PHE A 215 -3.44 2.24 -20.90
CA PHE A 215 -3.06 3.13 -19.80
C PHE A 215 -3.48 2.53 -18.46
N VAL A 216 -2.57 2.54 -17.49
CA VAL A 216 -2.80 1.99 -16.16
C VAL A 216 -2.46 3.04 -15.09
N PRO A 217 -3.11 2.96 -13.91
CA PRO A 217 -2.78 3.83 -12.80
C PRO A 217 -1.33 3.63 -12.34
N PRO A 218 -0.62 4.72 -11.97
CA PRO A 218 0.79 4.63 -11.63
C PRO A 218 1.08 3.95 -10.28
N SER A 219 0.15 3.94 -9.32
CA SER A 219 0.37 3.53 -7.93
C SER A 219 1.15 2.21 -7.78
N GLY A 220 0.81 1.16 -8.52
CA GLY A 220 1.53 -0.12 -8.47
C GLY A 220 3.01 -0.01 -8.85
N HIS A 221 3.31 0.71 -9.93
CA HIS A 221 4.68 0.91 -10.39
C HIS A 221 5.46 1.80 -9.42
N ILE A 222 4.82 2.85 -8.90
CA ILE A 222 5.41 3.75 -7.90
C ILE A 222 5.74 2.99 -6.61
N CYS A 223 4.85 2.12 -6.12
CA CYS A 223 5.11 1.28 -4.96
C CYS A 223 6.32 0.35 -5.19
N GLY A 224 6.51 -0.14 -6.41
CA GLY A 224 7.70 -0.91 -6.77
C GLY A 224 8.96 -0.05 -6.76
N VAL A 225 8.88 1.19 -7.26
CA VAL A 225 10.00 2.14 -7.22
C VAL A 225 10.37 2.54 -5.79
N TYR A 226 9.39 2.71 -4.89
CA TYR A 226 9.64 2.91 -3.46
C TYR A 226 10.42 1.73 -2.89
N SER A 227 9.94 0.51 -3.15
CA SER A 227 10.57 -0.72 -2.66
C SER A 227 12.01 -0.88 -3.14
N ARG A 228 12.27 -0.54 -4.40
CA ARG A 228 13.62 -0.54 -4.98
C ARG A 228 14.51 0.53 -4.37
N THR A 229 14.02 1.77 -4.27
CA THR A 229 14.79 2.89 -3.71
C THR A 229 15.17 2.61 -2.26
N ASP A 230 14.24 2.08 -1.47
CA ASP A 230 14.47 1.72 -0.08
C ASP A 230 15.53 0.62 0.05
N SER A 231 15.48 -0.39 -0.83
CA SER A 231 16.43 -1.52 -0.79
C SER A 231 17.83 -1.13 -1.28
N GLU A 232 17.93 -0.23 -2.25
CA GLU A 232 19.22 0.18 -2.85
C GLU A 232 19.88 1.35 -2.09
N ARG A 233 19.09 2.28 -1.55
CA ARG A 233 19.55 3.55 -1.00
C ARG A 233 19.05 3.85 0.41
N GLY A 234 18.02 3.15 0.88
CA GLY A 234 17.35 3.42 2.15
C GLY A 234 16.22 4.45 2.03
N VAL A 235 15.30 4.38 2.99
CA VAL A 235 14.04 5.16 3.04
C VAL A 235 14.26 6.68 3.08
N HIS A 236 15.40 7.12 3.59
CA HIS A 236 15.77 8.53 3.66
C HIS A 236 15.99 9.16 2.27
N LYS A 237 16.22 8.35 1.23
CA LYS A 237 16.34 8.83 -0.15
C LYS A 237 14.96 9.08 -0.75
N ALA A 238 14.75 10.28 -1.29
CA ALA A 238 13.54 10.60 -2.03
C ALA A 238 13.37 9.70 -3.28
N PRO A 239 12.20 9.07 -3.48
CA PRO A 239 11.89 8.23 -4.64
C PRO A 239 11.53 9.08 -5.87
N ALA A 240 12.42 10.00 -6.22
CA ALA A 240 12.33 10.89 -7.36
C ALA A 240 13.60 10.82 -8.21
N ASN A 241 13.47 11.19 -9.48
CA ASN A 241 14.44 10.95 -10.55
C ASN A 241 14.68 9.45 -10.87
N GLU A 242 13.78 8.59 -10.39
CA GLU A 242 13.81 7.15 -10.60
C GLU A 242 13.09 6.76 -11.90
N ILE A 243 13.65 5.80 -12.64
CA ILE A 243 13.05 5.27 -13.86
C ILE A 243 11.88 4.35 -13.50
N VAL A 244 10.75 4.52 -14.18
CA VAL A 244 9.61 3.61 -14.09
C VAL A 244 9.80 2.47 -15.11
N ARG A 245 10.21 1.29 -14.64
CA ARG A 245 10.43 0.10 -15.47
C ARG A 245 9.09 -0.43 -15.99
N GLY A 246 9.07 -0.85 -17.26
CA GLY A 246 7.88 -1.37 -17.93
C GLY A 246 6.93 -0.30 -18.48
N ALA A 247 7.15 0.99 -18.19
CA ALA A 247 6.39 2.07 -18.79
C ALA A 247 6.88 2.37 -20.21
N LEU A 248 5.96 2.35 -21.17
CA LEU A 248 6.20 2.63 -22.59
C LEU A 248 5.91 4.08 -22.96
N GLY A 249 4.99 4.72 -22.24
CA GLY A 249 4.50 6.06 -22.53
C GLY A 249 3.79 6.68 -21.34
N LEU A 250 3.33 7.92 -21.51
CA LEU A 250 2.50 8.64 -20.55
C LEU A 250 1.22 9.10 -21.24
N LYS A 251 0.10 9.10 -20.52
CA LYS A 251 -1.17 9.62 -21.06
C LYS A 251 -1.04 11.10 -21.43
N TYR A 252 -0.36 11.84 -20.59
CA TYR A 252 -0.10 13.27 -20.77
C TYR A 252 1.40 13.55 -20.62
N ASN A 253 1.96 14.36 -21.51
CA ASN A 253 3.32 14.84 -21.36
C ASN A 253 3.31 16.14 -20.55
N VAL A 254 3.65 16.05 -19.27
CA VAL A 254 3.69 17.22 -18.39
C VAL A 254 4.93 18.08 -18.71
N SER A 255 4.68 19.32 -19.10
CA SER A 255 5.71 20.34 -19.31
C SER A 255 6.28 20.87 -17.99
N LYS A 256 7.37 21.66 -18.07
CA LYS A 256 7.96 22.31 -16.88
C LYS A 256 6.97 23.29 -16.22
N GLY A 257 6.28 24.11 -17.01
CA GLY A 257 5.32 25.08 -16.49
C GLY A 257 4.12 24.42 -15.82
N GLU A 258 3.60 23.35 -16.41
CA GLU A 258 2.51 22.56 -15.79
C GLU A 258 2.95 21.88 -14.50
N GLN A 259 4.19 21.38 -14.44
CA GLN A 259 4.75 20.84 -13.22
C GLN A 259 4.83 21.88 -12.10
N ASP A 260 5.20 23.13 -12.43
CA ASP A 260 5.26 24.22 -11.45
C ASP A 260 3.88 24.53 -10.84
N LEU A 261 2.79 24.24 -11.56
CA LEU A 261 1.41 24.30 -11.05
C LEU A 261 1.02 23.09 -10.18
N LEU A 262 1.58 21.92 -10.44
CA LEU A 262 1.32 20.68 -9.67
C LEU A 262 2.04 20.65 -8.32
N ASN A 263 3.25 21.20 -8.28
CA ASN A 263 4.12 21.17 -7.10
C ASN A 263 3.44 21.74 -5.83
N PRO A 264 2.85 22.96 -5.83
CA PRO A 264 2.17 23.52 -4.66
C PRO A 264 1.00 22.67 -4.15
N LYS A 265 0.39 21.86 -5.03
CA LYS A 265 -0.72 20.96 -4.67
C LYS A 265 -0.26 19.63 -4.07
N GLY A 266 1.05 19.36 -4.04
CA GLY A 266 1.59 18.07 -3.60
C GLY A 266 1.38 16.94 -4.60
N ILE A 267 1.12 17.27 -5.87
CA ILE A 267 0.93 16.28 -6.93
C ILE A 267 2.28 15.95 -7.55
N ASN A 268 2.67 14.67 -7.50
CA ASN A 268 3.94 14.20 -8.03
C ASN A 268 3.80 13.85 -9.52
N ALA A 269 4.50 14.61 -10.37
CA ALA A 269 4.48 14.40 -11.81
C ALA A 269 5.35 13.21 -12.21
N ILE A 270 4.89 12.40 -13.16
CA ILE A 270 5.70 11.42 -13.90
C ILE A 270 5.95 12.02 -15.28
N ARG A 271 7.21 12.03 -15.73
CA ARG A 271 7.63 12.76 -16.92
C ARG A 271 8.58 11.95 -17.78
N PHE A 272 8.49 12.13 -19.10
CA PHE A 272 9.50 11.63 -20.02
C PHE A 272 10.66 12.64 -20.09
N MET A 273 11.83 12.25 -19.61
CA MET A 273 13.05 13.06 -19.63
C MET A 273 14.28 12.20 -19.83
N ASN A 274 15.28 12.75 -20.52
CA ASN A 274 16.57 12.08 -20.73
C ASN A 274 16.44 10.65 -21.27
N GLY A 275 15.50 10.44 -22.19
CA GLY A 275 15.26 9.13 -22.83
C GLY A 275 14.52 8.11 -21.97
N GLY A 276 13.92 8.49 -20.84
CA GLY A 276 13.15 7.56 -20.00
C GLY A 276 12.01 8.22 -19.23
N ILE A 277 11.03 7.39 -18.84
CA ILE A 277 9.92 7.81 -17.98
C ILE A 277 10.40 7.79 -16.53
N ARG A 278 10.34 8.93 -15.86
CA ARG A 278 10.85 9.12 -14.52
C ARG A 278 9.83 9.76 -13.58
N ILE A 279 9.90 9.38 -12.32
CA ILE A 279 9.17 10.08 -11.25
C ILE A 279 9.85 11.41 -11.01
N TRP A 280 9.07 12.48 -11.01
CA TRP A 280 9.57 13.84 -10.91
C TRP A 280 8.78 14.65 -9.88
N GLY A 281 8.81 14.12 -8.66
CA GLY A 281 8.20 14.67 -7.46
C GLY A 281 8.36 13.71 -6.30
N ALA A 282 8.53 14.24 -5.09
CA ALA A 282 8.56 13.45 -3.85
C ALA A 282 7.83 14.17 -2.71
N ARG A 283 6.73 14.85 -3.03
CA ARG A 283 5.89 15.58 -2.08
C ARG A 283 4.77 14.71 -1.53
N THR A 284 4.47 14.87 -0.25
CA THR A 284 3.24 14.34 0.34
C THR A 284 2.06 15.27 0.00
N LEU A 285 0.87 14.88 0.42
CA LEU A 285 -0.34 15.72 0.34
C LEU A 285 -0.38 16.85 1.38
N SER A 286 0.54 16.85 2.34
CA SER A 286 0.57 17.75 3.50
C SER A 286 0.82 19.20 3.13
N SER A 287 0.05 20.09 3.75
CA SER A 287 0.28 21.54 3.75
C SER A 287 1.38 21.97 4.71
N ASP A 288 1.66 21.18 5.77
CA ASP A 288 2.74 21.43 6.72
C ASP A 288 4.13 21.27 6.05
N PRO A 289 4.97 22.32 6.05
CA PRO A 289 6.33 22.26 5.52
C PRO A 289 7.21 21.16 6.12
N SER A 290 7.00 20.80 7.38
CA SER A 290 7.77 19.78 8.11
C SER A 290 7.57 18.39 7.52
N TRP A 291 6.37 18.13 6.97
CA TRP A 291 5.99 16.85 6.38
C TRP A 291 5.87 16.90 4.86
N ARG A 292 6.43 17.93 4.23
CA ARG A 292 6.33 18.16 2.78
C ARG A 292 6.84 17.01 1.94
N TYR A 293 7.85 16.28 2.40
CA TYR A 293 8.56 15.29 1.59
C TYR A 293 8.28 13.84 2.02
N ILE A 294 8.12 12.97 1.03
CA ILE A 294 7.79 11.54 1.19
C ILE A 294 8.86 10.82 1.98
N ASN A 295 10.13 11.01 1.65
CA ASN A 295 11.25 10.36 2.34
C ASN A 295 11.33 10.78 3.82
N VAL A 296 11.00 12.02 4.14
CA VAL A 296 10.96 12.49 5.53
C VAL A 296 9.87 11.75 6.29
N ARG A 297 8.62 11.76 5.80
CA ARG A 297 7.54 11.06 6.50
C ARG A 297 7.80 9.55 6.60
N ARG A 298 8.24 8.90 5.52
CA ARG A 298 8.51 7.45 5.51
C ARG A 298 9.68 7.08 6.43
N LEU A 299 10.71 7.93 6.54
CA LEU A 299 11.79 7.73 7.50
C LEU A 299 11.27 7.75 8.94
N PHE A 300 10.42 8.74 9.28
CA PHE A 300 9.84 8.81 10.62
C PHE A 300 8.91 7.62 10.92
N ILE A 301 8.13 7.15 9.93
CA ILE A 301 7.33 5.92 10.07
C ILE A 301 8.25 4.73 10.40
N MET A 302 9.33 4.53 9.62
CA MET A 302 10.29 3.46 9.86
C MET A 302 10.91 3.53 11.25
N VAL A 303 11.34 4.72 11.69
CA VAL A 303 11.96 4.93 13.01
C VAL A 303 10.95 4.67 14.13
N GLU A 304 9.75 5.24 14.05
CA GLU A 304 8.66 5.03 15.03
C GLU A 304 8.34 3.54 15.17
N SER A 305 8.12 2.82 14.07
CA SER A 305 7.81 1.39 14.09
C SER A 305 8.98 0.51 14.54
N SER A 306 10.23 0.90 14.24
CA SER A 306 11.41 0.15 14.70
C SER A 306 11.60 0.28 16.21
N ILE A 307 11.41 1.50 16.75
CA ILE A 307 11.45 1.73 18.19
C ILE A 307 10.33 0.95 18.87
N GLU A 308 9.09 1.07 18.38
CA GLU A 308 7.92 0.37 18.94
C GLU A 308 8.15 -1.14 19.03
N ARG A 309 8.64 -1.77 17.95
CA ARG A 309 8.94 -3.21 17.91
C ARG A 309 10.08 -3.58 18.86
N ALA A 310 11.12 -2.75 18.94
CA ALA A 310 12.27 -3.02 19.81
C ALA A 310 11.96 -2.82 21.30
N THR A 311 11.02 -1.94 21.65
CA THR A 311 10.62 -1.66 23.04
C THR A 311 9.49 -2.55 23.56
N GLN A 312 8.98 -3.50 22.78
CA GLN A 312 7.87 -4.38 23.19
C GLN A 312 8.16 -5.18 24.48
N TRP A 313 9.42 -5.53 24.75
CA TRP A 313 9.77 -6.27 25.97
C TRP A 313 9.52 -5.45 27.25
N VAL A 314 9.57 -4.10 27.17
CA VAL A 314 9.40 -3.20 28.32
C VAL A 314 7.93 -3.13 28.77
N VAL A 315 6.97 -3.55 27.95
CA VAL A 315 5.53 -3.36 28.19
C VAL A 315 5.05 -3.98 29.51
N PHE A 316 5.71 -5.05 29.97
CA PHE A 316 5.37 -5.75 31.21
C PHE A 316 6.40 -5.57 32.33
N GLU A 317 7.38 -4.67 32.14
CA GLU A 317 8.32 -4.32 33.20
C GLU A 317 7.66 -3.42 34.26
N PRO A 318 8.10 -3.47 35.53
CA PRO A 318 7.65 -2.56 36.56
C PRO A 318 7.84 -1.09 36.14
N ASN A 319 6.80 -0.27 36.29
CA ASN A 319 6.88 1.17 36.04
C ASN A 319 7.46 1.90 37.26
N ASP A 320 8.74 1.63 37.57
CA ASP A 320 9.50 2.33 38.60
C ASP A 320 10.83 2.87 38.06
N HIS A 321 11.58 3.58 38.91
CA HIS A 321 12.84 4.22 38.54
C HIS A 321 14.07 3.31 38.68
N ARG A 322 13.89 2.03 39.02
CA ARG A 322 14.98 1.18 39.52
C ARG A 322 15.71 0.40 38.44
#